data_AF-A0A401PUE9-F1
#
_entry.id   AF-A0A401PUE9-F1
#
_cell.length_a   1.000
_cell.length_b   1.000
_cell.length_c   1.000
_cell.angle_alpha   90.00
_cell.angle_beta   90.00
_cell.angle_gamma   90.00
#
_symmetry.space_group_name_H-M   'P 1'
#
loop_
_entity.id
_entity.type
_entity.pdbx_description
1 polymer ?
#
loop_
_entity_poly.entity_id
_entity_poly.type
_entity_poly.pdbx_seq_one_letter_code
_entity_poly.pdbx_strand_id
1 'polypeptide(L)'
;MAPPRVVAGTAGGGFTAIPVRFSARSRASRHLFVKPHRVREAADRRRPQDRTLFVLNLPPYITQECAHRLFSQCGPVTSVELQEKPGTGSKSEKQKSKFFSGPSAQNFRVAYVVFKKPAGVKAAVSSKRREPWVLSPSDHPIKTGLQNIAQLRKKFEEDKQRIALLRAERKFKPY
;
A
#
# COMPACT_ATOMS: atom_id res chain seq x y z
N MET A 1 -12.78 -27.47 13.40
CA MET A 1 -11.43 -26.97 13.77
C MET A 1 -11.38 -25.47 13.51
N ALA A 2 -11.56 -24.65 14.54
CA ALA A 2 -11.52 -23.18 14.41
C ALA A 2 -10.06 -22.71 14.21
N PRO A 3 -9.81 -21.67 13.40
CA PRO A 3 -8.45 -21.16 13.22
C PRO A 3 -7.92 -20.60 14.55
N PRO A 4 -6.61 -20.70 14.82
CA PRO A 4 -6.01 -20.19 16.05
C PRO A 4 -6.28 -18.68 16.17
N ARG A 5 -6.89 -18.30 17.30
CA ARG A 5 -7.22 -16.92 17.65
C ARG A 5 -5.93 -16.19 17.96
N VAL A 6 -5.31 -15.56 16.96
CA VAL A 6 -4.12 -14.73 17.16
C VAL A 6 -4.53 -13.56 18.06
N VAL A 7 -4.01 -13.59 19.28
CA VAL A 7 -4.26 -12.55 20.29
C VAL A 7 -3.67 -11.25 19.76
N ALA A 8 -4.51 -10.21 19.62
CA ALA A 8 -4.08 -8.86 19.27
C ALA A 8 -3.29 -8.26 20.44
N GLY A 9 -2.04 -8.69 20.59
CA GLY A 9 -1.09 -8.15 21.54
C GLY A 9 -0.53 -6.83 21.04
N THR A 10 -0.34 -5.87 21.94
CA THR A 10 0.55 -4.73 21.69
C THR A 10 1.93 -5.25 21.33
N ALA A 11 2.32 -5.06 20.06
CA ALA A 11 3.68 -5.33 19.65
C ALA A 11 4.61 -4.31 20.34
N GLY A 12 5.75 -4.78 20.85
CA GLY A 12 6.73 -3.92 21.53
C GLY A 12 7.08 -2.66 20.71
N GLY A 13 7.35 -1.55 21.40
CA GLY A 13 7.71 -0.28 20.75
C GLY A 13 6.55 0.64 20.37
N GLY A 14 5.38 0.50 21.02
CA GLY A 14 4.23 1.40 20.86
C GLY A 14 3.36 1.12 19.63
N PHE A 15 3.46 -0.08 19.06
CA PHE A 15 2.65 -0.49 17.91
C PHE A 15 1.35 -1.17 18.35
N THR A 16 0.29 -0.87 17.61
CA THR A 16 -1.00 -1.57 17.69
C THR A 16 -1.16 -2.45 16.46
N ALA A 17 -1.45 -3.73 16.69
CA ALA A 17 -1.73 -4.68 15.61
C ALA A 17 -3.20 -4.56 15.19
N ILE A 18 -3.44 -4.33 13.90
CA ILE A 18 -4.77 -4.33 13.29
C ILE A 18 -4.89 -5.60 12.42
N PRO A 19 -5.76 -6.55 12.78
CA PRO A 19 -5.97 -7.73 11.96
C PRO A 19 -6.65 -7.35 10.65
N VAL A 20 -6.19 -7.93 9.55
CA VAL A 20 -6.74 -7.75 8.21
C VAL A 20 -6.92 -9.09 7.51
N ARG A 21 -7.94 -9.20 6.68
CA ARG A 21 -8.22 -10.34 5.82
C ARG A 21 -8.35 -9.88 4.38
N PHE A 22 -7.95 -10.72 3.42
CA PHE A 22 -8.03 -10.36 2.01
C PHE A 22 -9.48 -10.15 1.57
N SER A 23 -10.35 -11.12 1.86
CA SER A 23 -11.79 -11.07 1.58
C SER A 23 -12.59 -11.52 2.81
N ALA A 24 -13.90 -11.25 2.81
CA ALA A 24 -14.79 -11.68 3.89
C ALA A 24 -14.79 -13.21 4.11
N ARG A 25 -14.58 -13.99 3.04
CA ARG A 25 -14.52 -15.45 3.04
C ARG A 25 -13.14 -16.01 3.43
N SER A 26 -12.09 -15.18 3.42
CA SER A 26 -10.72 -15.61 3.71
C SER A 26 -10.58 -16.01 5.18
N ARG A 27 -10.12 -17.23 5.43
CA ARG A 27 -9.72 -17.69 6.78
C ARG A 27 -8.31 -17.24 7.17
N ALA A 28 -7.49 -16.80 6.21
CA ALA A 28 -6.16 -16.28 6.46
C ALA A 28 -6.24 -14.81 6.92
N SER A 29 -5.66 -14.52 8.09
CA SER A 29 -5.49 -13.17 8.64
C SER A 29 -4.04 -12.74 8.60
N ARG A 30 -3.79 -11.46 8.32
CA ARG A 30 -2.50 -10.78 8.49
C ARG A 30 -2.66 -9.63 9.48
N HIS A 31 -1.57 -9.06 9.94
CA HIS A 31 -1.60 -7.91 10.84
C HIS A 31 -0.89 -6.72 10.21
N LEU A 32 -1.55 -5.57 10.20
CA LEU A 32 -0.90 -4.28 9.98
C LEU A 32 -0.46 -3.74 11.34
N PHE A 33 0.72 -3.14 11.43
CA PHE A 33 1.17 -2.53 12.68
C PHE A 33 1.13 -1.02 12.57
N VAL A 34 0.39 -0.37 13.45
CA VAL A 34 0.18 1.07 13.42
C VAL A 34 0.74 1.75 14.65
N LYS A 35 1.28 2.95 14.50
CA LYS A 35 1.67 3.82 15.61
C LYS A 35 1.55 5.30 15.21
N PRO A 36 1.40 6.23 16.16
CA PRO A 36 1.52 7.65 15.86
C PRO A 36 2.86 7.94 15.21
N HIS A 37 2.85 8.76 14.15
CA HIS A 37 4.09 9.21 13.53
C HIS A 37 4.75 10.27 14.41
N ARG A 38 5.91 9.95 14.99
CA ARG A 38 6.74 10.89 15.75
C ARG A 38 8.11 10.99 15.09
N VAL A 39 8.49 12.18 14.68
CA VAL A 39 9.83 12.50 14.14
C VAL A 39 10.42 13.61 15.01
N ARG A 40 11.74 13.68 15.11
CA ARG A 40 12.40 14.78 15.85
C ARG A 40 12.30 16.11 15.11
N GLU A 41 12.25 16.07 13.78
CA GLU A 41 12.07 17.23 12.90
C GLU A 41 10.57 17.54 12.74
N ALA A 42 10.14 18.66 13.32
CA ALA A 42 8.75 19.12 13.29
C ALA A 42 8.34 19.81 11.97
N ALA A 43 9.27 19.95 11.01
CA ALA A 43 9.09 20.81 9.85
C ALA A 43 8.47 20.14 8.61
N ASP A 44 8.21 18.82 8.62
CA ASP A 44 7.61 18.16 7.46
C ASP A 44 6.11 18.50 7.34
N ARG A 45 5.81 19.52 6.54
CA ARG A 45 4.44 19.95 6.23
C ARG A 45 3.60 18.84 5.56
N ARG A 46 4.23 17.86 4.92
CA ARG A 46 3.52 16.73 4.29
C ARG A 46 3.08 15.69 5.31
N ARG A 47 3.80 15.59 6.44
CA ARG A 47 3.61 14.58 7.49
C ARG A 47 3.52 15.21 8.89
N PRO A 48 2.48 16.03 9.14
CA PRO A 48 2.28 16.67 10.43
C PRO A 48 2.10 15.63 11.55
N GLN A 49 2.90 15.77 12.61
CA GLN A 49 3.08 14.72 13.62
C GLN A 49 1.83 14.40 14.46
N ASP A 50 0.99 15.40 14.68
CA ASP A 50 -0.23 15.29 15.48
C ASP A 50 -1.34 14.47 14.81
N ARG A 51 -1.34 14.46 13.46
CA ARG A 51 -2.40 13.84 12.66
C ARG A 51 -1.91 12.82 11.63
N THR A 52 -0.64 12.41 11.70
CA THR A 52 -0.07 11.36 10.83
C THR A 52 0.06 10.03 11.57
N LEU A 53 -0.43 8.96 10.95
CA LEU A 53 -0.29 7.58 11.39
C LEU A 53 0.77 6.87 10.56
N PHE A 54 1.70 6.20 11.22
CA PHE A 54 2.67 5.33 10.59
C PHE A 54 2.17 3.88 10.59
N VAL A 55 2.19 3.25 9.43
CA VAL A 55 1.68 1.89 9.20
C VAL A 55 2.81 1.04 8.63
N LEU A 56 3.00 -0.14 9.20
CA LEU A 56 3.96 -1.15 8.75
C LEU A 56 3.26 -2.40 8.23
N ASN A 57 4.05 -3.22 7.54
CA ASN A 57 3.65 -4.55 7.06
C ASN A 57 2.51 -4.50 6.04
N LEU A 58 2.46 -3.45 5.19
CA LEU A 58 1.49 -3.41 4.10
C LEU A 58 1.92 -4.40 3.00
N PRO A 59 1.08 -5.38 2.65
CA PRO A 59 1.34 -6.26 1.53
C PRO A 59 1.47 -5.50 0.20
N PRO A 60 2.21 -6.05 -0.79
CA PRO A 60 2.50 -5.38 -2.06
C PRO A 60 1.26 -5.11 -2.93
N TYR A 61 0.15 -5.79 -2.66
CA TYR A 61 -1.12 -5.60 -3.36
C TYR A 61 -1.99 -4.47 -2.80
N ILE A 62 -1.62 -3.85 -1.66
CA ILE A 62 -2.37 -2.71 -1.13
C ILE A 62 -2.01 -1.45 -1.93
N THR A 63 -3.02 -0.85 -2.54
CA THR A 63 -2.92 0.45 -3.23
C THR A 63 -3.15 1.62 -2.26
N GLN A 64 -2.78 2.83 -2.69
CA GLN A 64 -3.02 4.05 -1.92
C GLN A 64 -4.52 4.26 -1.65
N GLU A 65 -5.37 4.00 -2.64
CA GLU A 65 -6.84 4.05 -2.53
C GLU A 65 -7.38 3.04 -1.52
N CYS A 66 -6.87 1.80 -1.56
CA CYS A 66 -7.25 0.77 -0.59
C CYS A 66 -6.90 1.22 0.83
N ALA A 67 -5.70 1.75 1.05
CA ALA A 67 -5.27 2.25 2.35
C ALA A 67 -6.13 3.46 2.80
N HIS A 68 -6.41 4.40 1.90
CA HIS A 68 -7.28 5.56 2.18
C HIS A 68 -8.67 5.11 2.66
N ARG A 69 -9.32 4.21 1.92
CA ARG A 69 -10.61 3.63 2.29
C ARG A 69 -10.54 2.91 3.64
N LEU A 70 -9.51 2.08 3.83
CA LEU A 70 -9.33 1.27 5.03
C LEU A 70 -9.23 2.13 6.29
N PHE A 71 -8.41 3.18 6.25
CA PHE A 71 -8.20 4.07 7.38
C PHE A 71 -9.29 5.12 7.56
N SER A 72 -10.16 5.33 6.55
CA SER A 72 -11.33 6.19 6.68
C SER A 72 -12.31 5.73 7.78
N GLN A 73 -12.27 4.45 8.17
CA GLN A 73 -13.02 3.91 9.31
C GLN A 73 -12.59 4.44 10.68
N CYS A 74 -11.41 5.07 10.76
CA CYS A 74 -10.89 5.71 11.96
C CYS A 74 -11.13 7.23 11.97
N GLY A 75 -11.44 7.82 10.82
CA GLY A 75 -11.73 9.24 10.65
C GLY A 75 -11.38 9.74 9.24
N PRO A 76 -11.76 10.98 8.88
CA PRO A 76 -11.52 11.51 7.54
C PRO A 76 -10.03 11.57 7.20
N VAL A 77 -9.63 10.90 6.12
CA VAL A 77 -8.24 10.87 5.63
C VAL A 77 -8.00 12.01 4.64
N THR A 78 -6.91 12.75 4.84
CA THR A 78 -6.42 13.80 3.94
C THR A 78 -5.57 13.23 2.81
N SER A 79 -4.57 12.42 3.16
CA SER A 79 -3.64 11.83 2.19
C SER A 79 -3.06 10.53 2.71
N VAL A 80 -2.60 9.69 1.78
CA VAL A 80 -1.89 8.46 2.07
C VAL A 80 -0.66 8.41 1.18
N GLU A 81 0.50 8.13 1.77
CA GLU A 81 1.75 7.94 1.05
C GLU A 81 2.31 6.54 1.34
N LEU A 82 2.60 5.77 0.29
CA LEU A 82 3.21 4.44 0.38
C LEU A 82 4.70 4.52 0.07
N GLN A 83 5.54 3.88 0.89
CA GLN A 83 6.99 3.83 0.69
C GLN A 83 7.54 2.40 0.85
N GLU A 84 8.61 2.06 0.13
CA GLU A 84 9.27 0.75 0.26
C GLU A 84 10.01 0.60 1.61
N LYS A 85 10.57 1.69 2.13
CA LYS A 85 11.33 1.70 3.39
C LYS A 85 10.88 2.88 4.25
N PRO A 86 10.92 2.76 5.59
CA PRO A 86 10.66 3.87 6.50
C PRO A 86 11.76 4.94 6.37
N GLY A 87 11.37 6.21 6.25
CA GLY A 87 12.31 7.33 6.23
C GLY A 87 11.70 8.67 5.81
N THR A 88 12.41 9.76 6.10
CA THR A 88 12.00 11.15 5.80
C THR A 88 12.17 11.51 4.31
N GLY A 89 13.01 10.78 3.59
CA GLY A 89 13.33 11.07 2.20
C GLY A 89 12.56 10.21 1.22
N SER A 90 12.06 10.83 0.15
CA SER A 90 11.91 10.17 -1.15
C SER A 90 13.28 9.60 -1.56
N LYS A 91 13.61 8.37 -1.15
CA LYS A 91 14.86 7.74 -1.57
C LYS A 91 14.74 7.35 -3.04
N SER A 92 15.41 8.18 -3.86
CA SER A 92 15.74 8.06 -5.26
C SER A 92 14.60 7.56 -6.16
N GLU A 93 14.15 8.47 -7.03
CA GLU A 93 13.92 8.08 -8.42
C GLU A 93 15.15 7.28 -8.86
N LYS A 94 15.10 5.94 -8.71
CA LYS A 94 16.14 5.04 -9.20
C LYS A 94 16.33 5.48 -10.63
N GLN A 95 17.51 5.99 -10.95
CA GLN A 95 17.87 6.54 -12.24
C GLN A 95 17.27 5.62 -13.30
N LYS A 96 16.08 5.97 -13.81
CA LYS A 96 15.32 5.09 -14.68
C LYS A 96 16.13 5.11 -15.94
N SER A 97 16.90 4.05 -16.19
CA SER A 97 17.64 4.00 -17.43
C SER A 97 16.62 4.14 -18.56
N LYS A 98 16.95 4.90 -19.60
CA LYS A 98 16.07 5.10 -20.76
C LYS A 98 15.65 3.77 -21.42
N PHE A 99 16.39 2.70 -21.14
CA PHE A 99 16.26 1.38 -21.76
C PHE A 99 15.69 0.31 -20.84
N PHE A 100 15.98 0.36 -19.54
CA PHE A 100 15.56 -0.62 -18.55
C PHE A 100 14.87 0.09 -17.38
N SER A 101 13.55 0.02 -17.37
CA SER A 101 12.79 0.25 -16.14
C SER A 101 12.51 -1.11 -15.51
N GLY A 102 13.23 -1.41 -14.42
CA GLY A 102 12.98 -2.65 -13.68
C GLY A 102 11.55 -2.65 -13.11
N PRO A 103 10.90 -3.83 -13.00
CA PRO A 103 9.60 -3.92 -12.38
C PRO A 103 9.65 -3.37 -10.95
N SER A 104 8.64 -2.59 -10.55
CA SER A 104 8.51 -2.13 -9.17
C SER A 104 8.49 -3.35 -8.25
N ALA A 105 9.38 -3.37 -7.26
CA ALA A 105 9.50 -4.51 -6.37
C ALA A 105 8.17 -4.73 -5.64
N GLN A 106 7.65 -5.96 -5.70
CA GLN A 106 6.47 -6.40 -4.95
C GLN A 106 6.84 -6.71 -3.50
N ASN A 107 7.47 -5.74 -2.84
CA ASN A 107 7.89 -5.86 -1.46
C ASN A 107 6.79 -5.35 -0.53
N PHE A 108 6.87 -5.76 0.74
CA PHE A 108 6.08 -5.13 1.79
C PHE A 108 6.47 -3.66 1.93
N ARG A 109 5.47 -2.81 2.15
CA ARG A 109 5.61 -1.36 2.19
C ARG A 109 5.23 -0.80 3.55
N VAL A 110 5.61 0.44 3.77
CA VAL A 110 5.15 1.28 4.88
C VAL A 110 4.20 2.33 4.34
N ALA A 111 3.30 2.84 5.18
CA ALA A 111 2.40 3.92 4.81
C ALA A 111 2.42 5.04 5.84
N TYR A 112 2.30 6.27 5.35
CA TYR A 112 2.02 7.46 6.13
C TYR A 112 0.60 7.91 5.80
N VAL A 113 -0.30 7.83 6.78
CA VAL A 113 -1.70 8.20 6.62
C VAL A 113 -1.96 9.49 7.39
N VAL A 114 -2.28 10.56 6.67
CA VAL A 114 -2.57 11.86 7.28
C VAL A 114 -4.07 12.01 7.43
N PHE A 115 -4.53 12.20 8.65
CA PHE A 115 -5.93 12.47 8.96
C PHE A 115 -6.22 13.98 8.93
N LYS A 116 -7.50 14.33 8.73
CA LYS A 116 -7.97 15.71 8.89
C LYS A 116 -7.91 16.16 10.36
N LYS A 117 -8.11 15.23 11.30
CA LYS A 117 -8.15 15.51 12.75
C LYS A 117 -7.25 14.52 13.52
N PRO A 118 -6.59 14.94 14.62
CA PRO A 118 -5.74 14.07 15.45
C PRO A 118 -6.52 12.92 16.11
N ALA A 119 -7.85 13.06 16.23
CA ALA A 119 -8.74 11.99 16.68
C ALA A 119 -8.62 10.71 15.82
N GLY A 120 -8.34 10.84 14.52
CA GLY A 120 -8.18 9.69 13.62
C GLY A 120 -6.99 8.81 13.97
N VAL A 121 -5.86 9.43 14.36
CA VAL A 121 -4.66 8.70 14.83
C VAL A 121 -4.95 7.98 16.14
N LYS A 122 -5.61 8.65 17.09
CA LYS A 122 -5.99 8.05 18.38
C LYS A 122 -6.95 6.88 18.18
N ALA A 123 -7.94 7.01 17.30
CA ALA A 123 -8.89 5.94 16.98
C ALA A 123 -8.19 4.73 16.36
N ALA A 124 -7.28 4.94 15.40
CA ALA A 124 -6.51 3.86 14.77
C ALA A 124 -5.64 3.11 15.79
N VAL A 125 -4.97 3.83 16.71
CA VAL A 125 -4.12 3.23 17.74
C VAL A 125 -4.95 2.55 18.85
N SER A 126 -6.18 2.99 19.10
CA SER A 126 -7.08 2.36 20.07
C SER A 126 -7.82 1.13 19.51
N SER A 127 -7.63 0.79 18.22
CA SER A 127 -8.39 -0.25 17.50
C SER A 127 -8.07 -1.72 17.88
N LYS A 128 -7.63 -1.98 19.11
CA LYS A 128 -7.15 -3.30 19.61
C LYS A 128 -8.19 -4.42 19.62
N ARG A 129 -9.49 -4.11 19.49
CA ARG A 129 -10.62 -5.08 19.59
C ARG A 129 -11.60 -5.01 18.42
N ARG A 130 -11.18 -4.54 17.25
CA ARG A 130 -12.04 -4.52 16.06
C ARG A 130 -11.96 -5.84 15.29
N GLU A 131 -13.07 -6.18 14.62
CA GLU A 131 -13.08 -7.28 13.66
C GLU A 131 -12.00 -7.08 12.59
N PRO A 132 -11.45 -8.17 12.01
CA PRO A 132 -10.43 -8.07 10.98
C PRO A 132 -10.95 -7.28 9.78
N TRP A 133 -10.23 -6.24 9.39
CA TRP A 133 -10.63 -5.39 8.27
C TRP A 133 -10.48 -6.13 6.94
N VAL A 134 -11.45 -5.94 6.04
CA VAL A 134 -11.45 -6.57 4.72
C VAL A 134 -10.75 -5.67 3.71
N LEU A 135 -9.69 -6.18 3.07
CA LEU A 135 -8.90 -5.41 2.11
C LEU A 135 -9.60 -5.29 0.74
N SER A 136 -10.14 -6.41 0.25
CA SER A 136 -10.81 -6.55 -1.04
C SER A 136 -12.31 -6.84 -0.85
N PRO A 137 -13.13 -5.84 -0.51
CA PRO A 137 -14.59 -5.97 -0.53
C PRO A 137 -15.10 -6.14 -1.97
N SER A 138 -16.32 -6.66 -2.13
CA SER A 138 -16.94 -6.89 -3.45
C SER A 138 -17.05 -5.61 -4.30
N ASP A 139 -17.23 -4.47 -3.63
CA ASP A 139 -17.39 -3.16 -4.25
C ASP A 139 -16.06 -2.63 -4.84
N HIS A 140 -14.92 -3.02 -4.26
CA HIS A 140 -13.59 -2.56 -4.66
C HIS A 140 -12.59 -3.73 -4.61
N PRO A 141 -12.64 -4.65 -5.59
CA PRO A 141 -11.79 -5.82 -5.60
C PRO A 141 -10.32 -5.47 -5.88
N ILE A 142 -9.41 -6.07 -5.10
CA ILE A 142 -7.97 -5.96 -5.33
C ILE A 142 -7.53 -7.12 -6.22
N LYS A 143 -6.98 -6.79 -7.39
CA LYS A 143 -6.48 -7.78 -8.35
C LYS A 143 -5.17 -8.36 -7.83
N THR A 144 -5.11 -9.68 -7.66
CA THR A 144 -3.94 -10.40 -7.15
C THR A 144 -3.73 -11.73 -7.88
N GLY A 145 -2.55 -12.33 -7.75
CA GLY A 145 -2.24 -13.67 -8.28
C GLY A 145 -2.56 -13.82 -9.77
N LEU A 146 -3.39 -14.82 -10.11
CA LEU A 146 -3.79 -15.13 -11.48
C LEU A 146 -4.47 -13.97 -12.21
N GLN A 147 -5.27 -13.17 -11.51
CA GLN A 147 -5.94 -12.02 -12.12
C GLN A 147 -4.92 -10.98 -12.57
N ASN A 148 -3.90 -10.73 -11.75
CA ASN A 148 -2.81 -9.83 -12.10
C ASN A 148 -1.98 -10.38 -13.26
N ILE A 149 -1.68 -11.69 -13.25
CA ILE A 149 -0.96 -12.36 -14.35
C ILE A 149 -1.72 -12.26 -15.67
N ALA A 150 -3.03 -12.48 -15.67
CA ALA A 150 -3.86 -12.38 -16.86
C ALA A 150 -3.83 -10.97 -17.47
N GLN A 151 -3.88 -9.93 -16.64
CA GLN A 151 -3.75 -8.54 -17.11
C GLN A 151 -2.37 -8.25 -17.69
N LEU A 152 -1.30 -8.73 -17.06
CA LEU A 152 0.06 -8.57 -17.57
C LEU A 152 0.23 -9.24 -18.93
N ARG A 153 -0.35 -10.43 -19.13
CA ARG A 153 -0.35 -11.12 -20.43
C ARG A 153 -1.06 -10.32 -21.52
N LYS A 154 -2.24 -9.75 -21.20
CA LYS A 154 -2.98 -8.90 -22.14
C LYS A 154 -2.14 -7.68 -22.56
N LYS A 155 -1.55 -6.99 -21.58
CA LYS A 155 -0.68 -5.83 -21.84
C LYS A 155 0.54 -6.21 -22.68
N PHE A 156 1.14 -7.37 -22.42
CA PHE A 156 2.28 -7.86 -23.19
C PHE A 156 1.94 -8.06 -24.67
N GLU A 157 0.78 -8.64 -24.99
CA GLU A 157 0.36 -8.78 -26.39
C GLU A 157 0.07 -7.43 -27.06
N GLU A 158 -0.54 -6.48 -26.35
CA GLU A 158 -0.73 -5.10 -26.86
C GLU A 158 0.60 -4.41 -27.16
N ASP A 159 1.56 -4.50 -26.24
CA ASP A 159 2.91 -3.92 -26.40
C ASP A 159 3.65 -4.59 -27.57
N LYS A 160 3.49 -5.90 -27.76
CA LYS A 160 4.07 -6.66 -28.88
C LYS A 160 3.53 -6.17 -30.22
N GLN A 161 2.22 -5.92 -30.34
CA GLN A 161 1.59 -5.35 -31.54
C GLN A 161 2.11 -3.94 -31.82
N ARG A 162 2.20 -3.10 -30.78
CA ARG A 162 2.72 -1.73 -30.88
C ARG A 162 4.17 -1.70 -31.39
N ILE A 163 5.02 -2.60 -30.89
CA ILE A 163 6.41 -2.71 -31.33
C ILE A 163 6.49 -3.18 -32.79
N ALA A 164 5.63 -4.12 -33.20
CA ALA A 164 5.58 -4.57 -34.59
C ALA A 164 5.21 -3.42 -35.56
N LEU A 165 4.24 -2.59 -35.20
CA LEU A 165 3.85 -1.40 -35.96
C LEU A 165 5.00 -0.38 -36.07
N LEU A 166 5.64 -0.05 -34.94
CA LEU A 166 6.79 0.88 -34.93
C LEU A 166 7.97 0.38 -35.76
N ARG A 167 8.18 -0.94 -35.83
CA ARG A 167 9.20 -1.54 -36.71
C ARG A 167 8.82 -1.46 -38.18
N ALA A 168 7.54 -1.60 -38.52
CA ALA A 168 7.07 -1.46 -39.90
C ALA A 168 7.16 0.00 -40.41
N GLU A 169 6.90 0.98 -39.54
CA GLU A 169 7.02 2.41 -39.87
C GLU A 169 8.47 2.88 -39.98
N ARG A 170 9.39 2.30 -39.21
CA ARG A 170 10.84 2.55 -39.31
C ARG A 170 11.41 1.91 -40.59
N LYS A 171 11.06 2.47 -41.75
CA LYS A 171 11.79 2.26 -42.99
C LYS A 171 13.08 3.07 -42.93
N PHE A 172 14.22 2.39 -43.06
CA PHE A 172 15.51 3.01 -43.27
C PHE A 172 15.43 3.87 -44.55
N LYS A 173 15.65 5.18 -44.41
CA LYS A 173 15.83 6.08 -45.55
C LYS A 173 17.34 6.27 -45.73
N PRO A 174 17.99 5.54 -46.65
CA PRO A 174 19.28 5.97 -47.12
C PRO A 174 19.07 7.25 -47.93
N TYR A 175 20.01 8.19 -47.82
CA TYR A 175 20.07 9.52 -48.46
C TYR A 175 19.32 10.64 -47.73
#